data_AF-A0A6J2KI14-F1
#
_entry.id   AF-A0A6J2KI14-F1
#
_cell.length_a   1.000
_cell.length_b   1.000
_cell.length_c   1.000
_cell.angle_alpha   90.00
_cell.angle_beta   90.00
_cell.angle_gamma   90.00
#
_symmetry.space_group_name_H-M   'P 1'
#
loop_
_entity.id
_entity.type
_entity.pdbx_description
1 polymer ?
#
loop_
_entity_poly.entity_id
_entity_poly.type
_entity_poly.pdbx_seq_one_letter_code
_entity_poly.pdbx_strand_id
1 'polypeptide(L)'
;QAEDSEDEESSRSGPSSVSEAPDADEATRRLLRRKEQLENRKATLERQRQRVQEILRSDSTSMEVEVRPRWLVPDTNCFIDHLPLLQAVVAAPSQPYTLAVPLVVMSELEGLKKCGRVGGMAGAALAWVCAGGGAAGVRLATSRGSLLSSRAFTAERDADRATNDDRVLSTALNLHANLVAAQPHPDTETKSEEGNGDSKTNRSVREVVLLTDDRNLRVKALAAELPTRDLPSFVQWAGLSAGNDKKSLSTTDEATSERK
;
A
#
# COMPACT_ATOMS: atom_id res chain seq x y z
N GLN A 1 -4.48 25.35 52.88
CA GLN A 1 -5.54 24.56 53.55
C GLN A 1 -5.17 23.10 53.29
N ALA A 2 -4.19 22.52 53.98
CA ALA A 2 -4.07 22.29 55.42
C ALA A 2 -5.20 21.40 55.94
N GLU A 3 -4.83 20.17 56.31
CA GLU A 3 -5.22 19.41 57.51
C GLU A 3 -4.80 17.93 57.32
N ASP A 4 -4.41 17.12 58.30
CA ASP A 4 -3.57 17.18 59.51
C ASP A 4 -3.54 15.74 60.10
N SER A 5 -2.80 15.52 61.19
CA SER A 5 -2.66 14.35 62.10
C SER A 5 -1.44 13.46 61.82
N GLU A 6 -0.30 13.61 62.53
CA GLU A 6 -0.01 13.42 63.99
C GLU A 6 -0.24 11.94 64.38
N ASP A 7 0.73 11.16 64.84
CA ASP A 7 1.49 11.22 66.11
C ASP A 7 2.40 9.95 66.13
N GLU A 8 3.56 9.78 66.79
CA GLU A 8 3.96 10.07 68.17
C GLU A 8 5.48 9.80 68.33
N GLU A 9 6.06 10.38 69.38
CA GLU A 9 7.48 10.53 69.67
C GLU A 9 7.98 9.44 70.64
N SER A 10 9.25 8.99 70.52
CA SER A 10 9.94 8.48 71.72
C SER A 10 11.47 8.54 71.65
N SER A 11 11.99 9.52 72.40
CA SER A 11 13.03 9.36 73.43
C SER A 11 14.46 8.93 73.05
N ARG A 12 15.32 9.96 72.95
CA ARG A 12 16.65 10.12 73.62
C ARG A 12 17.70 8.99 73.50
N SER A 13 18.86 9.32 72.92
CA SER A 13 20.11 9.54 73.69
C SER A 13 21.35 9.80 72.81
N GLY A 14 21.98 10.97 73.04
CA GLY A 14 23.43 11.13 73.23
C GLY A 14 24.41 11.04 72.04
N PRO A 15 25.50 11.83 72.03
CA PRO A 15 26.16 12.29 70.82
C PRO A 15 27.52 11.62 70.56
N SER A 16 27.98 11.59 69.31
CA SER A 16 29.42 11.72 69.04
C SER A 16 29.68 12.09 67.59
N SER A 17 30.27 13.26 67.39
CA SER A 17 30.76 13.73 66.10
C SER A 17 31.92 12.86 65.63
N VAL A 18 31.82 12.32 64.42
CA VAL A 18 33.00 11.96 63.64
C VAL A 18 32.72 12.29 62.17
N SER A 19 33.11 13.50 61.80
CA SER A 19 33.69 13.88 60.51
C SER A 19 33.24 13.08 59.27
N GLU A 20 32.08 13.39 58.70
CA GLU A 20 31.81 13.03 57.30
C GLU A 20 32.22 14.18 56.39
N ALA A 21 33.12 13.87 55.47
CA ALA A 21 33.58 14.79 54.45
C ALA A 21 32.39 15.25 53.58
N PRO A 22 32.20 16.56 53.34
CA PRO A 22 31.08 17.09 52.56
C PRO A 22 31.02 16.59 51.10
N ASP A 23 32.09 15.94 50.63
CA ASP A 23 32.22 15.41 49.27
C ASP A 23 31.56 14.02 49.10
N ALA A 24 31.49 13.22 50.17
CA ALA A 24 30.87 11.89 50.12
C ALA A 24 29.33 11.98 49.95
N ASP A 25 28.72 12.97 50.60
CA ASP A 25 27.27 13.19 50.54
C ASP A 25 26.83 13.75 49.16
N GLU A 26 27.64 14.62 48.56
CA GLU A 26 27.44 15.12 47.20
C GLU A 26 27.61 14.02 46.14
N ALA A 27 28.63 13.16 46.29
CA ALA A 27 28.81 11.99 45.42
C ALA A 27 27.61 11.04 45.50
N THR A 28 27.08 10.82 46.70
CA THR A 28 25.91 9.95 46.94
C THR A 28 24.65 10.54 46.30
N ARG A 29 24.42 11.85 46.42
CA ARG A 29 23.30 12.56 45.76
C ARG A 29 23.39 12.48 44.23
N ARG A 30 24.60 12.59 43.65
CA ARG A 30 24.82 12.43 42.21
C ARG A 30 24.50 11.02 41.72
N LEU A 31 24.88 10.00 42.49
CA LEU A 31 24.58 8.61 42.18
C LEU A 31 23.07 8.33 42.22
N LEU A 32 22.36 8.89 43.20
CA LEU A 32 20.90 8.76 43.30
C LEU A 32 20.18 9.40 42.10
N ARG A 33 20.57 10.62 41.70
CA ARG A 33 20.03 11.27 40.49
C ARG A 33 20.30 10.46 39.23
N ARG A 34 21.50 9.88 39.11
CA ARG A 34 21.87 9.04 37.96
C ARG A 34 21.09 7.71 37.94
N LYS A 35 20.84 7.12 39.11
CA LYS A 35 20.00 5.92 39.25
C LYS A 35 18.57 6.19 38.78
N GLU A 36 17.97 7.28 39.26
CA GLU A 36 16.61 7.69 38.85
C GLU A 36 16.52 7.95 37.33
N GLN A 37 17.52 8.63 36.75
CA GLN A 37 17.59 8.82 35.29
C GLN A 37 17.66 7.50 34.52
N LEU A 38 18.47 6.55 35.00
CA LEU A 38 18.62 5.24 34.37
C LEU A 38 17.34 4.40 34.50
N GLU A 39 16.66 4.45 35.64
CA GLU A 39 15.37 3.78 35.87
C GLU A 39 14.28 4.35 34.96
N ASN A 40 14.20 5.67 34.82
CA ASN A 40 13.27 6.32 33.90
C ASN A 40 13.54 5.94 32.43
N ARG A 41 14.82 5.86 32.04
CA ARG A 41 15.22 5.42 30.70
C ARG A 41 14.86 3.95 30.46
N LYS A 42 15.10 3.08 31.45
CA LYS A 42 14.73 1.66 31.39
C LYS A 42 13.23 1.47 31.27
N ALA A 43 12.44 2.16 32.09
CA ALA A 43 10.97 2.12 32.03
C ALA A 43 10.44 2.57 30.67
N THR A 44 11.06 3.57 30.05
CA THR A 44 10.67 4.05 28.71
C THR A 44 10.94 3.00 27.63
N LEU A 45 12.12 2.36 27.67
CA LEU A 45 12.47 1.28 26.74
C LEU A 45 11.56 0.05 26.94
N GLU A 46 11.21 -0.28 28.17
CA GLU A 46 10.30 -1.38 28.48
C GLU A 46 8.88 -1.11 27.97
N ARG A 47 8.36 0.11 28.15
CA ARG A 47 7.05 0.51 27.55
C ARG A 47 7.09 0.43 26.03
N GLN A 48 8.16 0.88 25.38
CA GLN A 48 8.33 0.77 23.94
C GLN A 48 8.34 -0.70 23.50
N ARG A 49 9.10 -1.56 24.21
CA ARG A 49 9.17 -2.99 23.92
C ARG A 49 7.83 -3.69 24.10
N GLN A 50 7.09 -3.37 25.17
CA GLN A 50 5.75 -3.92 25.41
C GLN A 50 4.80 -3.52 24.28
N ARG A 51 4.80 -2.24 23.88
CA ARG A 51 3.97 -1.75 22.77
C ARG A 51 4.29 -2.46 21.45
N VAL A 52 5.56 -2.67 21.14
CA VAL A 52 5.98 -3.43 19.95
C VAL A 52 5.51 -4.88 20.04
N GLN A 53 5.64 -5.52 21.20
CA GLN A 53 5.17 -6.91 21.40
C GLN A 53 3.65 -7.06 21.31
N GLU A 54 2.89 -6.04 21.74
CA GLU A 54 1.44 -6.02 21.63
C GLU A 54 0.99 -5.90 20.17
N ILE A 55 1.61 -4.98 19.41
CA ILE A 55 1.40 -4.83 17.95
C ILE A 55 1.70 -6.15 17.23
N LEU A 56 2.80 -6.81 17.58
CA LEU A 56 3.17 -8.11 16.99
C LEU A 56 2.22 -9.25 17.37
N ARG A 57 1.48 -9.14 18.49
CA ARG A 57 0.50 -10.14 18.94
C ARG A 57 -0.88 -9.95 18.30
N SER A 58 -1.29 -8.72 18.05
CA SER A 58 -2.57 -8.41 17.39
C SER A 58 -2.64 -8.92 15.95
N ASP A 59 -1.50 -9.08 15.28
CA ASP A 59 -1.41 -9.55 13.88
C ASP A 59 -1.47 -11.09 13.73
N SER A 60 -1.95 -11.83 14.74
CA SER A 60 -1.92 -13.30 14.76
C SER A 60 -2.97 -14.01 13.89
N THR A 61 -3.74 -13.28 13.07
CA THR A 61 -4.59 -13.87 12.03
C THR A 61 -3.85 -13.82 10.70
N SER A 62 -3.29 -14.96 10.27
CA SER A 62 -2.66 -15.09 8.96
C SER A 62 -3.72 -15.05 7.86
N MET A 63 -4.02 -13.86 7.33
CA MET A 63 -4.83 -13.70 6.12
C MET A 63 -3.91 -13.86 4.91
N GLU A 64 -4.18 -14.87 4.07
CA GLU A 64 -3.42 -15.08 2.83
C GLU A 64 -4.03 -14.20 1.74
N VAL A 65 -3.27 -13.24 1.21
CA VAL A 65 -3.72 -12.37 0.12
C VAL A 65 -3.25 -12.93 -1.20
N GLU A 66 -4.19 -13.35 -2.05
CA GLU A 66 -3.90 -13.72 -3.42
C GLU A 66 -4.21 -12.55 -4.36
N VAL A 67 -3.23 -12.14 -5.14
CA VAL A 67 -3.38 -11.07 -6.13
C VAL A 67 -3.64 -11.68 -7.51
N ARG A 68 -4.80 -11.38 -8.11
CA ARG A 68 -5.19 -11.80 -9.48
C ARG A 68 -5.58 -10.58 -10.32
N PRO A 69 -4.61 -9.85 -10.89
CA PRO A 69 -4.89 -8.57 -11.53
C PRO A 69 -5.88 -8.71 -12.69
N ARG A 70 -6.98 -7.97 -12.63
CA ARG A 70 -7.95 -7.78 -13.73
C ARG A 70 -8.22 -6.31 -13.97
N TRP A 71 -8.16 -5.50 -12.92
CA TRP A 71 -8.36 -4.06 -13.00
C TRP A 71 -7.08 -3.34 -12.61
N LEU A 72 -6.59 -2.51 -13.50
CA LEU A 72 -5.40 -1.71 -13.29
C LEU A 72 -5.81 -0.25 -13.16
N VAL A 73 -5.44 0.39 -12.06
CA VAL A 73 -5.76 1.79 -11.79
C VAL A 73 -4.48 2.60 -11.95
N PRO A 74 -4.26 3.27 -13.11
CA PRO A 74 -3.11 4.15 -13.30
C PRO A 74 -3.31 5.51 -12.64
N ASP A 75 -2.23 6.08 -12.12
CA ASP A 75 -2.12 7.49 -11.76
C ASP A 75 -1.77 8.37 -13.00
N THR A 76 -1.62 9.68 -12.78
CA THR A 76 -1.29 10.63 -13.85
C THR A 76 0.11 10.41 -14.42
N ASN A 77 1.09 10.06 -13.59
CA ASN A 77 2.47 9.81 -14.03
C ASN A 77 2.55 8.62 -14.99
N CYS A 78 1.74 7.57 -14.79
CA CYS A 78 1.64 6.46 -15.74
C CYS A 78 1.30 6.92 -17.16
N PHE A 79 0.45 7.94 -17.32
CA PHE A 79 0.11 8.49 -18.63
C PHE A 79 1.17 9.44 -19.17
N ILE A 80 1.83 10.21 -18.32
CA ILE A 80 2.88 11.11 -18.75
C ILE A 80 4.10 10.29 -19.16
N ASP A 81 4.65 9.48 -18.27
CA ASP A 81 5.95 8.85 -18.48
C ASP A 81 5.88 7.54 -19.27
N HIS A 82 4.71 6.89 -19.30
CA HIS A 82 4.59 5.49 -19.74
C HIS A 82 3.37 5.20 -20.62
N LEU A 83 2.83 6.19 -21.34
CA LEU A 83 1.70 5.99 -22.27
C LEU A 83 1.90 4.81 -23.24
N PRO A 84 3.09 4.60 -23.87
CA PRO A 84 3.29 3.45 -24.75
C PRO A 84 3.13 2.10 -24.05
N LEU A 85 3.47 2.00 -22.76
CA LEU A 85 3.30 0.78 -21.99
C LEU A 85 1.82 0.53 -21.66
N LEU A 86 1.06 1.57 -21.31
CA LEU A 86 -0.41 1.45 -21.15
C LEU A 86 -1.08 1.00 -22.44
N GLN A 87 -0.64 1.55 -23.58
CA GLN A 87 -1.10 1.14 -24.91
C GLN A 87 -0.77 -0.33 -25.20
N ALA A 88 0.45 -0.77 -24.89
CA ALA A 88 0.85 -2.16 -25.05
C ALA A 88 0.03 -3.12 -24.18
N VAL A 89 -0.26 -2.74 -22.92
CA VAL A 89 -1.12 -3.53 -22.03
C VAL A 89 -2.50 -3.74 -22.63
N VAL A 90 -3.12 -2.67 -23.16
CA VAL A 90 -4.46 -2.76 -23.73
C VAL A 90 -4.47 -3.49 -25.08
N ALA A 91 -3.42 -3.31 -25.89
CA ALA A 91 -3.32 -3.92 -27.22
C ALA A 91 -2.88 -5.39 -27.21
N ALA A 92 -2.33 -5.88 -26.10
CA ALA A 92 -1.82 -7.25 -26.03
C ALA A 92 -2.95 -8.28 -26.24
N PRO A 93 -2.77 -9.28 -27.13
CA PRO A 93 -3.76 -10.32 -27.34
C PRO A 93 -4.01 -11.14 -26.08
N SER A 94 -5.27 -11.54 -25.85
CA SER A 94 -5.65 -12.50 -24.79
C SER A 94 -5.31 -12.08 -23.35
N GLN A 95 -4.97 -10.82 -23.13
CA GLN A 95 -4.68 -10.27 -21.81
C GLN A 95 -5.98 -10.02 -21.00
N PRO A 96 -6.01 -10.31 -19.69
CA PRO A 96 -7.23 -10.21 -18.87
C PRO A 96 -7.43 -8.84 -18.20
N TYR A 97 -6.56 -7.87 -18.46
CA TYR A 97 -6.49 -6.60 -17.76
C TYR A 97 -7.37 -5.52 -18.41
N THR A 98 -8.02 -4.72 -17.58
CA THR A 98 -8.76 -3.53 -17.96
C THR A 98 -8.24 -2.33 -17.18
N LEU A 99 -7.92 -1.25 -17.89
CA LEU A 99 -7.56 0.02 -17.26
C LEU A 99 -8.82 0.70 -16.72
N ALA A 100 -8.87 0.92 -15.41
CA ALA A 100 -9.87 1.75 -14.74
C ALA A 100 -9.23 3.11 -14.44
N VAL A 101 -9.41 4.06 -15.36
CA VAL A 101 -8.80 5.39 -15.31
C VAL A 101 -9.61 6.30 -14.39
N PRO A 102 -9.04 6.77 -13.26
CA PRO A 102 -9.75 7.69 -12.36
C PRO A 102 -10.14 9.00 -13.05
N LEU A 103 -11.34 9.53 -12.79
CA LEU A 103 -11.74 10.83 -13.34
C LEU A 103 -10.83 11.99 -12.88
N VAL A 104 -10.25 11.89 -11.68
CA VAL A 104 -9.28 12.89 -11.20
C VAL A 104 -8.05 12.96 -12.11
N VAL A 105 -7.55 11.82 -12.60
CA VAL A 105 -6.42 11.75 -13.54
C VAL A 105 -6.80 12.41 -14.86
N MET A 106 -8.03 12.20 -15.36
CA MET A 106 -8.51 12.89 -16.56
C MET A 106 -8.53 14.41 -16.39
N SER A 107 -8.99 14.90 -15.23
CA SER A 107 -8.97 16.33 -14.90
C SER A 107 -7.55 16.90 -14.82
N GLU A 108 -6.62 16.16 -14.20
CA GLU A 108 -5.22 16.56 -14.12
C GLU A 108 -4.57 16.64 -15.51
N LEU A 109 -4.78 15.63 -16.36
CA LEU A 109 -4.28 15.64 -17.73
C LEU A 109 -4.83 16.84 -18.53
N GLU A 110 -6.10 17.21 -18.34
CA GLU A 110 -6.69 18.37 -19.02
C GLU A 110 -6.08 19.69 -18.53
N GLY A 111 -5.73 19.77 -17.24
CA GLY A 111 -4.93 20.87 -16.71
C GLY A 111 -3.51 20.90 -17.28
N LEU A 112 -2.85 19.74 -17.34
CA LEU A 112 -1.46 19.58 -17.78
C LEU A 112 -1.27 19.85 -19.27
N LYS A 113 -2.29 19.66 -20.12
CA LYS A 113 -2.26 20.07 -21.54
C LYS A 113 -1.77 21.50 -21.77
N LYS A 114 -2.05 22.40 -20.83
CA LYS A 114 -1.66 23.82 -20.90
C LYS A 114 -0.19 24.06 -20.48
N CYS A 115 0.48 23.03 -19.96
CA CYS A 115 1.87 23.12 -19.52
C CYS A 115 2.84 22.92 -20.70
N GLY A 116 3.83 23.80 -20.86
CA GLY A 116 4.79 23.70 -21.97
C GLY A 116 5.69 22.46 -21.94
N ARG A 117 5.97 21.88 -20.75
CA ARG A 117 6.89 20.74 -20.62
C ARG A 117 6.25 19.39 -20.99
N VAL A 118 5.03 19.17 -20.50
CA VAL A 118 4.33 17.87 -20.59
C VAL A 118 3.00 17.96 -21.33
N GLY A 119 2.60 19.13 -21.82
CA GLY A 119 1.28 19.36 -22.40
C GLY A 119 1.01 18.53 -23.65
N GLY A 120 2.04 18.30 -24.49
CA GLY A 120 1.94 17.39 -25.63
C GLY A 120 1.66 15.94 -25.21
N MET A 121 2.33 15.47 -24.15
CA MET A 121 2.17 14.12 -23.60
C MET A 121 0.79 13.95 -22.97
N ALA A 122 0.35 14.94 -22.16
CA ALA A 122 -0.98 14.96 -21.58
C ALA A 122 -2.10 15.01 -22.65
N GLY A 123 -1.89 15.81 -23.70
CA GLY A 123 -2.79 15.88 -24.85
C GLY A 123 -2.93 14.55 -25.59
N ALA A 124 -1.81 13.86 -25.83
CA ALA A 124 -1.79 12.54 -26.46
C ALA A 124 -2.50 11.48 -25.59
N ALA A 125 -2.24 11.48 -24.29
CA ALA A 125 -2.89 10.58 -23.34
C ALA A 125 -4.42 10.77 -23.33
N LEU A 126 -4.90 12.01 -23.25
CA LEU A 126 -6.33 12.32 -23.30
C LEU A 126 -6.97 11.90 -24.62
N ALA A 127 -6.34 12.21 -25.74
CA ALA A 127 -6.82 11.80 -27.05
C ALA A 127 -6.96 10.27 -27.14
N TRP A 128 -5.97 9.53 -26.63
CA TRP A 128 -5.99 8.08 -26.61
C TRP A 128 -7.11 7.50 -25.73
N VAL A 129 -7.28 8.00 -24.51
CA VAL A 129 -8.35 7.54 -23.60
C VAL A 129 -9.74 7.86 -24.19
N CYS A 130 -9.93 9.07 -24.71
CA CYS A 130 -11.19 9.52 -25.30
C CYS A 130 -11.55 8.78 -26.60
N ALA A 131 -10.55 8.49 -27.45
CA ALA A 131 -10.72 7.68 -28.66
C ALA A 131 -11.05 6.20 -28.35
N GLY A 132 -11.02 5.82 -27.07
CA GLY A 132 -11.48 4.52 -26.63
C GLY A 132 -10.40 3.46 -26.52
N GLY A 133 -9.12 3.87 -26.51
CA GLY A 133 -8.00 2.98 -26.19
C GLY A 133 -7.97 1.68 -26.98
N GLY A 134 -8.18 1.72 -28.30
CA GLY A 134 -8.00 0.55 -29.18
C GLY A 134 -9.17 -0.45 -29.21
N ALA A 135 -9.62 -1.00 -28.08
CA ALA A 135 -10.78 -1.90 -28.01
C ALA A 135 -11.05 -2.30 -26.54
N ALA A 136 -12.19 -1.92 -25.97
CA ALA A 136 -12.78 -2.35 -24.68
C ALA A 136 -11.93 -2.28 -23.37
N GLY A 137 -10.60 -2.22 -23.43
CA GLY A 137 -9.68 -2.34 -22.29
C GLY A 137 -9.45 -1.07 -21.48
N VAL A 138 -10.20 0.01 -21.76
CA VAL A 138 -10.14 1.28 -21.00
C VAL A 138 -11.54 1.70 -20.58
N ARG A 139 -11.71 1.92 -19.27
CA ARG A 139 -12.94 2.37 -18.61
C ARG A 139 -12.61 3.56 -17.71
N LEU A 140 -13.50 4.56 -17.68
CA LEU A 140 -13.40 5.64 -16.71
C LEU A 140 -14.03 5.19 -15.38
N ALA A 141 -13.41 5.55 -14.27
CA ALA A 141 -13.81 5.15 -12.93
C ALA A 141 -13.97 6.37 -12.02
N THR A 142 -15.04 6.36 -11.23
CA THR A 142 -15.30 7.42 -10.26
C THR A 142 -14.54 7.23 -8.96
N SER A 143 -14.40 8.28 -8.16
CA SER A 143 -13.87 8.17 -6.79
C SER A 143 -14.66 7.20 -5.90
N ARG A 144 -15.94 6.94 -6.24
CA ARG A 144 -16.80 5.92 -5.60
C ARG A 144 -16.63 4.52 -6.19
N GLY A 145 -15.66 4.32 -7.09
CA GLY A 145 -15.39 3.03 -7.71
C GLY A 145 -16.42 2.60 -8.75
N SER A 146 -17.30 3.50 -9.20
CA SER A 146 -18.30 3.18 -10.24
C SER A 146 -17.65 3.34 -11.62
N LEU A 147 -17.82 2.34 -12.47
CA LEU A 147 -17.33 2.38 -13.84
C LEU A 147 -18.34 3.09 -14.73
N LEU A 148 -17.90 4.08 -15.49
CA LEU A 148 -18.77 4.78 -16.42
C LEU A 148 -19.06 3.93 -17.66
N SER A 149 -20.30 4.02 -18.14
CA SER A 149 -20.72 3.41 -19.42
C SER A 149 -20.32 4.27 -20.60
N SER A 150 -20.26 5.59 -20.41
CA SER A 150 -19.77 6.55 -21.39
C SER A 150 -18.36 7.00 -21.03
N ARG A 151 -17.59 7.34 -22.07
CA ARG A 151 -16.27 7.97 -21.94
C ARG A 151 -16.34 9.50 -21.93
N ALA A 152 -17.55 10.05 -21.98
CA ALA A 152 -17.76 11.48 -21.88
C ALA A 152 -17.32 11.98 -20.50
N PHE A 153 -16.42 12.96 -20.51
CA PHE A 153 -15.89 13.56 -19.30
C PHE A 153 -16.98 14.37 -18.58
N THR A 154 -17.42 13.87 -17.42
CA THR A 154 -18.24 14.64 -16.48
C THR A 154 -17.40 14.87 -15.23
N ALA A 155 -17.09 16.13 -14.92
CA ALA A 155 -16.36 16.47 -13.71
C ALA A 155 -17.10 15.92 -12.48
N GLU A 156 -16.40 15.13 -11.67
CA GLU A 156 -16.93 14.65 -10.41
C GLU A 156 -16.99 15.77 -9.38
N ARG A 157 -18.04 15.80 -8.57
CA ARG A 157 -18.15 16.77 -7.48
C ARG A 157 -16.99 16.56 -6.52
N ASP A 158 -16.17 17.58 -6.34
CA ASP A 158 -15.00 17.52 -5.48
C ASP A 158 -15.43 17.22 -4.03
N ALA A 159 -14.76 16.25 -3.42
CA ALA A 159 -14.82 16.08 -1.97
C ALA A 159 -13.91 17.14 -1.37
N ASP A 160 -14.48 18.08 -0.62
CA ASP A 160 -13.72 19.15 0.01
C ASP A 160 -12.60 18.55 0.88
N ARG A 161 -11.34 18.88 0.53
CA ARG A 161 -10.07 18.57 1.22
C ARG A 161 -9.31 17.29 0.83
N ALA A 162 -9.80 16.45 -0.08
CA ALA A 162 -9.01 15.28 -0.52
C ALA A 162 -7.94 15.67 -1.56
N THR A 163 -6.71 15.14 -1.41
CA THR A 163 -5.68 15.30 -2.45
C THR A 163 -6.02 14.46 -3.68
N ASN A 164 -5.44 14.77 -4.84
CA ASN A 164 -5.67 13.98 -6.04
C ASN A 164 -5.18 12.52 -5.87
N ASP A 165 -4.06 12.32 -5.17
CA ASP A 165 -3.59 11.00 -4.74
C ASP A 165 -4.63 10.24 -3.91
N ASP A 166 -5.27 10.91 -2.94
CA ASP A 166 -6.31 10.30 -2.11
C ASP A 166 -7.53 9.92 -2.95
N ARG A 167 -7.84 10.69 -4.01
CA ARG A 167 -8.92 10.37 -4.96
C ARG A 167 -8.56 9.19 -5.86
N VAL A 168 -7.32 9.08 -6.32
CA VAL A 168 -6.84 7.90 -7.07
C VAL A 168 -6.91 6.65 -6.20
N LEU A 169 -6.42 6.74 -4.96
CA LEU A 169 -6.49 5.65 -4.00
C LEU A 169 -7.93 5.25 -3.67
N SER A 170 -8.81 6.24 -3.41
CA SER A 170 -10.24 6.00 -3.14
C SER A 170 -10.92 5.32 -4.33
N THR A 171 -10.58 5.72 -5.55
CA THR A 171 -11.10 5.09 -6.78
C THR A 171 -10.76 3.60 -6.79
N ALA A 172 -9.50 3.24 -6.52
CA ALA A 172 -9.06 1.85 -6.53
C ALA A 172 -9.67 1.01 -5.39
N LEU A 173 -9.70 1.55 -4.17
CA LEU A 173 -10.31 0.87 -3.01
C LEU A 173 -11.80 0.63 -3.20
N ASN A 174 -12.53 1.65 -3.63
CA ASN A 174 -13.97 1.54 -3.84
C ASN A 174 -14.30 0.66 -5.05
N LEU A 175 -13.48 0.69 -6.10
CA LEU A 175 -13.63 -0.24 -7.23
C LEU A 175 -13.50 -1.67 -6.75
N HIS A 176 -12.49 -1.97 -5.92
CA HIS A 176 -12.32 -3.28 -5.34
C HIS A 176 -13.53 -3.70 -4.49
N ALA A 177 -13.99 -2.82 -3.59
CA ALA A 177 -15.16 -3.08 -2.74
C ALA A 177 -16.43 -3.36 -3.57
N ASN A 178 -16.66 -2.58 -4.62
CA ASN A 178 -17.81 -2.76 -5.52
C ASN A 178 -17.75 -4.09 -6.27
N LEU A 179 -16.56 -4.51 -6.73
CA LEU A 179 -16.37 -5.79 -7.42
C LEU A 179 -16.62 -6.97 -6.48
N VAL A 180 -16.15 -6.88 -5.23
CA VAL A 180 -16.41 -7.88 -4.20
C VAL A 180 -17.90 -7.95 -3.87
N ALA A 181 -18.57 -6.81 -3.70
CA ALA A 181 -20.00 -6.75 -3.41
C ALA A 181 -20.88 -7.24 -4.58
N ALA A 182 -20.40 -7.13 -5.82
CA ALA A 182 -21.11 -7.58 -7.01
C ALA A 182 -20.93 -9.09 -7.30
N GLN A 183 -19.98 -9.76 -6.66
CA GLN A 183 -19.83 -11.22 -6.81
C GLN A 183 -20.93 -11.92 -6.02
N PRO A 184 -21.70 -12.85 -6.62
CA PRO A 184 -22.63 -13.68 -5.86
C PRO A 184 -21.81 -14.51 -4.88
N HIS A 185 -22.05 -14.33 -3.57
CA HIS A 185 -21.42 -15.16 -2.55
C HIS A 185 -21.70 -16.64 -2.85
N PRO A 186 -20.67 -17.51 -2.95
CA PRO A 186 -20.89 -18.94 -2.83
C PRO A 186 -21.34 -19.21 -1.39
N ASP A 187 -22.59 -19.61 -1.24
CA ASP A 187 -23.15 -20.33 -0.10
C ASP A 187 -22.93 -19.71 1.30
N THR A 188 -23.85 -18.82 1.69
CA THR A 188 -24.29 -18.75 3.09
C THR A 188 -25.26 -19.89 3.35
N GLU A 189 -24.82 -21.12 3.15
CA GLU A 189 -25.47 -22.34 3.62
C GLU A 189 -24.42 -23.29 4.19
N THR A 190 -24.80 -23.98 5.26
CA THR A 190 -24.04 -24.91 6.11
C THR A 190 -23.21 -24.25 7.23
N LYS A 191 -23.84 -24.03 8.39
CA LYS A 191 -23.87 -24.98 9.53
C LYS A 191 -22.46 -25.37 9.97
N SER A 192 -22.18 -25.00 11.22
CA SER A 192 -21.31 -25.70 12.14
C SER A 192 -21.28 -27.21 11.87
N GLU A 193 -20.18 -27.68 11.28
CA GLU A 193 -19.74 -29.06 11.45
C GLU A 193 -18.40 -29.02 12.18
N GLU A 194 -18.45 -29.52 13.41
CA GLU A 194 -17.29 -29.90 14.21
C GLU A 194 -16.51 -30.97 13.44
N GLY A 195 -15.27 -30.68 13.05
CA GLY A 195 -14.45 -31.68 12.38
C GLY A 195 -13.15 -31.13 11.80
N ASN A 196 -12.08 -31.26 12.57
CA ASN A 196 -10.69 -31.36 12.11
C ASN A 196 -9.97 -30.07 11.65
N GLY A 197 -9.38 -29.35 12.61
CA GLY A 197 -7.92 -29.32 12.75
C GLY A 197 -7.02 -28.70 11.67
N ASP A 198 -7.54 -28.02 10.64
CA ASP A 198 -6.69 -27.18 9.77
C ASP A 198 -7.14 -25.72 9.84
N SER A 199 -6.20 -24.85 10.21
CA SER A 199 -6.36 -23.41 10.27
C SER A 199 -6.92 -22.93 8.93
N LYS A 200 -8.22 -22.59 8.91
CA LYS A 200 -8.90 -22.03 7.74
C LYS A 200 -8.29 -20.65 7.50
N THR A 201 -7.17 -20.61 6.77
CA THR A 201 -6.55 -19.35 6.35
C THR A 201 -7.57 -18.62 5.49
N ASN A 202 -8.02 -17.46 5.96
CA ASN A 202 -8.93 -16.63 5.18
C ASN A 202 -8.17 -16.13 3.95
N ARG A 203 -8.36 -16.78 2.79
CA ARG A 203 -7.73 -16.37 1.53
C ARG A 203 -8.56 -15.26 0.89
N SER A 204 -8.01 -14.06 0.81
CA SER A 204 -8.67 -12.92 0.15
C SER A 204 -8.11 -12.74 -1.26
N VAL A 205 -8.98 -12.67 -2.27
CA VAL A 205 -8.57 -12.42 -3.66
C VAL A 205 -8.67 -10.92 -3.95
N ARG A 206 -7.56 -10.32 -4.39
CA ARG A 206 -7.49 -8.91 -4.80
C ARG A 206 -7.33 -8.84 -6.32
N GLU A 207 -8.36 -8.35 -7.01
CA GLU A 207 -8.36 -8.21 -8.48
C GLU A 207 -7.95 -6.81 -8.98
N VAL A 208 -7.89 -5.83 -8.08
CA VAL A 208 -7.51 -4.44 -8.40
C VAL A 208 -6.05 -4.21 -8.03
N VAL A 209 -5.27 -3.63 -8.94
CA VAL A 209 -3.89 -3.21 -8.72
C VAL A 209 -3.73 -1.74 -9.05
N LEU A 210 -3.15 -0.98 -8.13
CA LEU A 210 -2.77 0.42 -8.36
C LEU A 210 -1.41 0.50 -9.07
N LEU A 211 -1.39 1.11 -10.24
CA LEU A 211 -0.16 1.37 -10.99
C LEU A 211 0.36 2.76 -10.64
N THR A 212 1.50 2.81 -9.98
CA THR A 212 2.16 4.07 -9.56
C THR A 212 3.64 3.86 -9.29
N ASP A 213 4.46 4.84 -9.66
CA ASP A 213 5.87 4.92 -9.29
C ASP A 213 6.09 5.76 -8.02
N ASP A 214 5.12 6.61 -7.64
CA ASP A 214 5.18 7.50 -6.49
C ASP A 214 5.28 6.72 -5.16
N ARG A 215 6.26 7.11 -4.35
CA ARG A 215 6.56 6.45 -3.08
C ARG A 215 5.46 6.67 -2.04
N ASN A 216 4.91 7.87 -1.94
CA ASN A 216 3.91 8.22 -0.94
C ASN A 216 2.58 7.54 -1.25
N LEU A 217 2.14 7.58 -2.50
CA LEU A 217 0.93 6.89 -2.94
C LEU A 217 1.08 5.37 -2.79
N ARG A 218 2.25 4.80 -3.12
CA ARG A 218 2.54 3.38 -2.87
C ARG A 218 2.45 3.01 -1.39
N VAL A 219 3.00 3.83 -0.49
CA VAL A 219 2.89 3.60 0.97
C VAL A 219 1.43 3.66 1.43
N LYS A 220 0.65 4.65 0.97
CA LYS A 220 -0.78 4.75 1.30
C LYS A 220 -1.57 3.53 0.81
N ALA A 221 -1.29 3.04 -0.41
CA ALA A 221 -1.93 1.86 -0.97
C ALA A 221 -1.62 0.59 -0.17
N LEU A 222 -0.35 0.36 0.17
CA LEU A 222 0.06 -0.79 0.98
C LEU A 222 -0.55 -0.74 2.39
N ALA A 223 -0.62 0.43 3.01
CA ALA A 223 -1.28 0.61 4.31
C ALA A 223 -2.80 0.32 4.27
N ALA A 224 -3.42 0.44 3.10
CA ALA A 224 -4.82 0.11 2.84
C ALA A 224 -5.01 -1.30 2.25
N GLU A 225 -3.98 -2.15 2.30
CA GLU A 225 -3.97 -3.52 1.73
C GLU A 225 -4.33 -3.59 0.23
N LEU A 226 -4.06 -2.53 -0.51
CA LEU A 226 -4.27 -2.47 -1.96
C LEU A 226 -2.97 -2.89 -2.68
N PRO A 227 -3.01 -3.93 -3.53
CA PRO A 227 -1.86 -4.29 -4.35
C PRO A 227 -1.41 -3.13 -5.23
N THR A 228 -0.10 -2.91 -5.33
CA THR A 228 0.46 -1.81 -6.11
C THR A 228 1.81 -2.19 -6.71
N ARG A 229 2.11 -1.63 -7.89
CA ARG A 229 3.34 -1.87 -8.65
C ARG A 229 3.57 -0.71 -9.61
N ASP A 230 4.82 -0.42 -9.97
CA ASP A 230 5.09 0.48 -11.09
C ASP A 230 4.75 -0.20 -12.43
N LEU A 231 4.39 0.60 -13.43
CA LEU A 231 3.93 0.08 -14.72
C LEU A 231 5.00 -0.73 -15.49
N PRO A 232 6.27 -0.29 -15.61
CA PRO A 232 7.31 -1.10 -16.26
C PRO A 232 7.47 -2.50 -15.62
N SER A 233 7.54 -2.55 -14.29
CA SER A 233 7.64 -3.82 -13.57
C SER A 233 6.39 -4.68 -13.67
N PHE A 234 5.20 -4.07 -13.83
CA PHE A 234 3.96 -4.79 -14.08
C PHE A 234 3.97 -5.43 -15.48
N VAL A 235 4.34 -4.67 -16.52
CA VAL A 235 4.44 -5.17 -17.90
C VAL A 235 5.41 -6.34 -18.00
N GLN A 236 6.57 -6.24 -17.36
CA GLN A 236 7.55 -7.32 -17.30
C GLN A 236 6.98 -8.56 -16.60
N TRP A 237 6.34 -8.37 -15.44
CA TRP A 237 5.71 -9.47 -14.69
C TRP A 237 4.59 -10.15 -15.50
N ALA A 238 3.80 -9.38 -16.24
CA ALA A 238 2.71 -9.86 -17.06
C ALA A 238 3.17 -10.49 -18.39
N GLY A 239 4.47 -10.47 -18.70
CA GLY A 239 5.00 -11.00 -19.96
C GLY A 239 4.59 -10.19 -21.20
N LEU A 240 4.24 -8.92 -21.03
CA LEU A 240 3.71 -8.04 -22.09
C LEU A 240 4.79 -7.22 -22.81
N SER A 241 6.06 -7.44 -22.47
CA SER A 241 7.18 -6.74 -23.11
C SER A 241 7.35 -7.20 -24.56
N ALA A 242 7.26 -6.27 -25.51
CA ALA A 242 7.53 -6.54 -26.91
C ALA A 242 9.01 -6.96 -27.10
N GLY A 243 9.25 -8.25 -27.35
CA GLY A 243 10.50 -8.75 -27.91
C GLY A 243 11.38 -9.56 -26.97
N ASN A 244 11.11 -10.87 -26.85
CA ASN A 244 12.19 -11.85 -26.80
C ASN A 244 11.80 -13.25 -27.36
N ASP A 245 10.88 -13.32 -28.32
CA ASP A 245 10.57 -14.56 -29.06
C ASP A 245 11.63 -14.87 -30.14
N LYS A 246 12.91 -14.87 -29.75
CA LYS A 246 14.01 -15.38 -30.58
C LYS A 246 15.02 -16.16 -29.73
N LYS A 247 14.61 -17.30 -29.17
CA LYS A 247 15.52 -18.44 -28.90
C LYS A 247 14.75 -19.70 -28.49
N SER A 248 14.13 -20.38 -29.45
CA SER A 248 13.79 -21.80 -29.32
C SER A 248 13.68 -22.48 -30.68
N LEU A 249 14.71 -22.35 -31.53
CA LEU A 249 14.91 -23.29 -32.64
C LEU A 249 16.38 -23.25 -33.11
N SER A 250 17.28 -23.92 -32.39
CA SER A 250 18.58 -24.35 -32.93
C SER A 250 19.29 -25.36 -32.02
N THR A 251 18.81 -26.60 -32.07
CA THR A 251 19.50 -27.87 -31.74
C THR A 251 18.52 -28.93 -32.28
N THR A 252 18.82 -29.83 -33.21
CA THR A 252 19.96 -30.72 -33.49
C THR A 252 19.69 -31.22 -34.94
N ASP A 253 20.62 -31.41 -35.87
CA ASP A 253 21.57 -32.52 -35.92
C ASP A 253 22.63 -32.26 -37.00
N GLU A 254 23.90 -32.33 -36.58
CA GLU A 254 25.02 -32.63 -37.45
C GLU A 254 25.45 -34.06 -37.14
N ALA A 255 25.22 -34.99 -38.08
CA ALA A 255 26.00 -36.23 -38.20
C ALA A 255 25.78 -36.88 -39.58
N THR A 256 26.81 -36.75 -40.42
CA THR A 256 27.49 -37.84 -41.14
C THR A 256 26.67 -38.74 -42.09
N SER A 257 26.99 -38.73 -43.39
CA SER A 257 27.78 -39.82 -44.02
C SER A 257 27.74 -39.77 -45.56
N GLU A 258 28.84 -40.23 -46.11
CA GLU A 258 29.26 -40.36 -47.50
C GLU A 258 28.29 -41.16 -48.40
N ARG A 259 28.27 -40.82 -49.69
CA ARG A 259 28.36 -41.70 -50.90
C ARG A 259 27.53 -41.18 -52.07
N LYS A 260 28.19 -40.51 -53.01
CA LYS A 260 28.47 -40.99 -54.38
C LYS A 260 29.20 -39.93 -55.20
#